data_AF-A0A8C8RT72-F1
#
_entry.id   AF-A0A8C8RT72-F1
#
_cell.length_a   1.000
_cell.length_b   1.000
_cell.length_c   1.000
_cell.angle_alpha   90.00
_cell.angle_beta   90.00
_cell.angle_gamma   90.00
#
_symmetry.space_group_name_H-M   'P 1'
#
loop_
_entity.id
_entity.type
_entity.pdbx_description
1 polymer ?
#
loop_
_entity_poly.entity_id
_entity_poly.type
_entity_poly.pdbx_seq_one_letter_code
_entity_poly.pdbx_strand_id
1 'polypeptide(L)'
;RQLSSTPLEILLFLNGWYYATYFLLEIFIFIYKGLLLPYPSANLALDLVMLFLYLGIEVTRIFFGSKGNLCQRKVPLSISLALTFPAAVMAAYYLLLQTYALRLEAILNAILLLFYAVELLLGILTLASFSRVETY
;
A
#
# COMPACT_ATOMS: atom_id res chain seq x y z
N ARG A 1 -23.46 -19.37 -0.12
CA ARG A 1 -23.61 -17.94 0.23
C ARG A 1 -22.31 -17.24 -0.18
N GLN A 2 -22.33 -16.15 -0.95
CA GLN A 2 -21.08 -15.42 -1.22
C GLN A 2 -20.62 -14.70 0.06
N LEU A 3 -19.36 -14.91 0.44
CA LEU A 3 -18.72 -14.33 1.63
C LEU A 3 -17.71 -13.22 1.28
N SER A 4 -17.44 -13.04 -0.02
CA SER A 4 -16.57 -12.00 -0.55
C SER A 4 -17.11 -10.62 -0.20
N SER A 5 -16.22 -9.69 0.14
CA SER A 5 -16.58 -8.32 0.46
C SER A 5 -16.44 -7.43 -0.75
N THR A 6 -17.57 -6.90 -1.23
CA THR A 6 -17.60 -5.89 -2.28
C THR A 6 -16.91 -4.58 -1.89
N PRO A 7 -17.06 -4.01 -0.67
CA PRO A 7 -16.36 -2.76 -0.33
C PRO A 7 -14.84 -2.94 -0.27
N LEU A 8 -14.35 -4.11 0.17
CA LEU A 8 -12.91 -4.39 0.16
C LEU A 8 -12.35 -4.41 -1.26
N GLU A 9 -13.05 -5.03 -2.21
CA GLU A 9 -12.60 -5.09 -3.61
C GLU A 9 -12.55 -3.70 -4.25
N ILE A 10 -13.56 -2.86 -3.97
CA ILE A 10 -13.61 -1.47 -4.46
C ILE A 10 -12.41 -0.69 -3.93
N LEU A 11 -12.08 -0.83 -2.64
CA LEU A 11 -10.92 -0.14 -2.06
C LEU A 11 -9.61 -0.61 -2.66
N LEU A 12 -9.40 -1.93 -2.82
CA LEU A 12 -8.19 -2.47 -3.43
C LEU A 12 -8.00 -1.97 -4.87
N PHE A 13 -9.09 -1.87 -5.63
CA PHE A 13 -9.07 -1.31 -6.98
C PHE A 13 -8.71 0.18 -6.98
N LEU A 14 -9.34 0.98 -6.11
CA LEU A 14 -9.06 2.41 -5.98
C LEU A 14 -7.63 2.66 -5.51
N ASN A 15 -7.14 1.87 -4.56
CA ASN A 15 -5.77 1.94 -4.08
C ASN A 15 -4.77 1.59 -5.18
N GLY A 16 -5.07 0.62 -6.05
CA GLY A 16 -4.24 0.33 -7.23
C GLY A 16 -4.02 1.55 -8.12
N TRP A 17 -5.10 2.27 -8.46
CA TRP A 17 -5.00 3.51 -9.25
C TRP A 17 -4.34 4.67 -8.51
N TYR A 18 -4.67 4.80 -7.22
CA TYR A 18 -4.09 5.81 -6.36
C TYR A 18 -2.57 5.61 -6.24
N TYR A 19 -2.14 4.38 -5.97
CA TYR A 19 -0.73 4.04 -5.81
C TYR A 19 0.05 4.14 -7.12
N ALA A 20 -0.54 3.77 -8.26
CA ALA A 20 0.09 4.02 -9.57
C ALA A 20 0.35 5.52 -9.79
N THR A 21 -0.61 6.37 -9.40
CA THR A 21 -0.48 7.83 -9.46
C THR A 21 0.58 8.33 -8.47
N TYR A 22 0.55 7.83 -7.23
CA TYR A 22 1.53 8.10 -6.18
C TYR A 22 2.96 7.83 -6.66
N PHE A 23 3.20 6.64 -7.23
CA PHE A 23 4.51 6.22 -7.70
C PHE A 23 5.03 7.15 -8.81
N LEU A 24 4.20 7.52 -9.77
CA LEU A 24 4.60 8.47 -10.83
C LEU A 24 4.91 9.85 -10.26
N LEU A 25 4.09 10.36 -9.35
CA LEU A 25 4.32 11.65 -8.70
C LEU A 25 5.62 11.65 -7.88
N GLU A 26 5.89 10.59 -7.11
CA GLU A 26 7.15 10.43 -6.37
C GLU A 26 8.36 10.47 -7.30
N ILE A 27 8.31 9.78 -8.45
CA ILE A 27 9.41 9.86 -9.44
C ILE A 27 9.65 11.30 -9.91
N PHE A 28 8.60 12.06 -10.22
CA PHE A 28 8.75 13.47 -10.60
C PHE A 28 9.30 14.33 -9.44
N ILE A 29 8.88 14.06 -8.21
CA ILE A 29 9.36 14.78 -7.02
C ILE A 29 10.82 14.44 -6.75
N PHE A 30 11.27 13.20 -6.94
CA PHE A 30 12.67 12.82 -6.81
C PHE A 30 13.55 13.49 -7.86
N ILE A 31 13.07 13.62 -9.12
CA ILE A 31 13.77 14.39 -10.15
C ILE A 31 13.88 15.86 -9.72
N TYR A 32 12.78 16.45 -9.23
CA TYR A 32 12.78 17.83 -8.70
C TYR A 32 13.78 18.01 -7.56
N LYS A 33 13.79 17.09 -6.58
CA LYS A 33 14.72 17.08 -5.45
C LYS A 33 16.17 16.99 -5.89
N GLY A 34 16.47 16.09 -6.83
CA GLY A 34 17.83 15.89 -7.33
C GLY A 34 18.37 17.07 -8.13
N LEU A 35 17.50 17.89 -8.73
CA LEU A 35 17.92 19.05 -9.53
C LEU A 35 18.02 20.34 -8.71
N LEU A 36 17.14 20.55 -7.74
CA LEU A 36 16.96 21.86 -7.09
C LEU A 36 17.33 21.90 -5.60
N LEU A 37 17.35 20.74 -4.93
CA LEU A 37 17.70 20.67 -3.51
C LEU A 37 19.09 20.04 -3.36
N PRO A 38 19.87 20.44 -2.34
CA PRO A 38 21.14 19.80 -2.03
C PRO A 38 20.90 18.43 -1.36
N TYR A 39 20.24 17.51 -2.08
CA TYR A 39 19.94 16.17 -1.61
C TYR A 39 21.19 15.30 -1.72
N PRO A 40 21.70 14.71 -0.63
CA PRO A 40 22.85 13.81 -0.69
C PRO A 40 22.59 12.65 -1.65
N SER A 41 23.47 12.44 -2.64
CA SER A 41 23.26 11.46 -3.71
C SER A 41 23.07 10.02 -3.19
N ALA A 42 23.76 9.66 -2.10
CA ALA A 42 23.59 8.36 -1.45
C ALA A 42 22.18 8.16 -0.88
N ASN A 43 21.63 9.17 -0.20
CA ASN A 43 20.27 9.12 0.34
C ASN A 43 19.23 9.09 -0.78
N LEU A 44 19.44 9.89 -1.83
CA LEU A 44 18.55 9.92 -2.99
C LEU A 44 18.47 8.55 -3.67
N ALA A 45 19.63 7.90 -3.88
CA ALA A 45 19.68 6.57 -4.47
C ALA A 45 18.99 5.52 -3.58
N LEU A 46 19.21 5.58 -2.27
CA LEU A 46 18.56 4.69 -1.31
C LEU A 46 17.03 4.88 -1.30
N ASP A 47 16.55 6.12 -1.29
CA ASP A 47 15.11 6.43 -1.29
C ASP A 47 14.44 5.98 -2.60
N LEU A 48 15.13 6.07 -3.73
CA LEU A 48 14.65 5.53 -5.01
C LEU A 48 14.58 4.00 -5.00
N VAL A 49 15.61 3.31 -4.49
CA VAL A 49 15.58 1.85 -4.36
C VAL A 49 14.43 1.40 -3.46
N MET A 50 14.23 2.08 -2.33
CA MET A 50 13.09 1.85 -1.44
C MET A 50 11.75 2.05 -2.15
N LEU A 51 11.63 3.03 -3.06
CA LEU A 51 10.39 3.30 -3.79
C LEU A 51 10.05 2.13 -4.73
N PHE A 52 11.04 1.56 -5.43
CA PHE A 52 10.84 0.38 -6.27
C PHE A 52 10.52 -0.87 -5.46
N LEU A 53 11.16 -1.06 -4.30
CA LEU A 53 10.81 -2.14 -3.38
C LEU A 53 9.38 -1.99 -2.88
N TYR A 54 8.98 -0.76 -2.55
CA TYR A 54 7.64 -0.44 -2.12
C TYR A 54 6.61 -0.76 -3.22
N LEU A 55 6.90 -0.42 -4.48
CA LEU A 55 6.06 -0.80 -5.61
C LEU A 55 5.84 -2.32 -5.69
N GLY A 56 6.91 -3.10 -5.53
CA GLY A 56 6.81 -4.56 -5.51
C GLY A 56 5.92 -5.08 -4.39
N ILE A 57 6.06 -4.54 -3.17
CA ILE A 57 5.22 -4.89 -2.02
C ILE A 57 3.75 -4.57 -2.34
N GLU A 58 3.49 -3.40 -2.90
CA GLU A 58 2.15 -2.90 -3.08
C GLU A 58 1.37 -3.63 -4.19
N VAL A 59 2.03 -3.88 -5.32
CA VAL A 59 1.49 -4.74 -6.38
C VAL A 59 1.17 -6.14 -5.85
N THR A 60 2.10 -6.74 -5.10
CA THR A 60 1.92 -8.08 -4.53
C THR A 60 0.76 -8.10 -3.53
N ARG A 61 0.67 -7.08 -2.67
CA ARG A 61 -0.39 -6.94 -1.67
C ARG A 61 -1.77 -6.85 -2.31
N ILE A 62 -1.95 -5.95 -3.28
CA ILE A 62 -3.23 -5.75 -3.96
C ILE A 62 -3.62 -7.01 -4.74
N PHE A 63 -2.68 -7.62 -5.46
CA PHE A 63 -2.92 -8.86 -6.20
C PHE A 63 -3.45 -9.98 -5.29
N PHE A 64 -2.76 -10.26 -4.19
CA PHE A 64 -3.19 -11.30 -3.26
C PHE A 64 -4.47 -10.92 -2.51
N GLY A 65 -4.70 -9.63 -2.25
CA GLY A 65 -5.92 -9.10 -1.63
C GLY A 65 -7.15 -9.39 -2.50
N SER A 66 -7.11 -8.95 -3.76
CA SER A 66 -8.20 -9.17 -4.72
C SER A 66 -8.41 -10.66 -5.01
N LYS A 67 -7.32 -11.43 -5.21
CA LYS A 67 -7.43 -12.88 -5.42
C LYS A 67 -8.02 -13.60 -4.20
N GLY A 68 -7.60 -13.23 -2.99
CA GLY A 68 -8.11 -13.84 -1.76
C GLY A 68 -9.57 -13.52 -1.49
N ASN A 69 -9.96 -12.26 -1.71
CA ASN A 69 -11.34 -11.82 -1.56
C ASN A 69 -12.29 -12.47 -2.58
N LEU A 70 -11.97 -12.38 -3.88
CA LEU A 70 -12.83 -12.89 -4.96
C LEU A 70 -12.91 -14.42 -4.99
N CYS A 71 -11.79 -15.11 -4.74
CA CYS A 71 -11.77 -16.57 -4.68
C CYS A 71 -12.14 -17.14 -3.31
N GLN A 72 -12.48 -16.29 -2.34
CA GLN A 72 -12.81 -16.67 -0.95
C GLN A 72 -11.72 -17.55 -0.31
N ARG A 73 -10.45 -17.25 -0.63
CA ARG A 73 -9.29 -18.00 -0.16
C ARG A 73 -8.60 -17.24 0.96
N LYS A 74 -8.55 -17.86 2.14
CA LYS A 74 -7.94 -17.27 3.34
C LYS A 74 -6.44 -16.99 3.19
N VAL A 75 -5.67 -17.96 2.67
CA VAL A 75 -4.21 -17.85 2.56
C VAL A 75 -3.75 -16.60 1.80
N PRO A 76 -4.18 -16.35 0.53
CA PRO A 76 -3.79 -15.13 -0.18
C PRO A 76 -4.31 -13.86 0.50
N LEU A 77 -5.51 -13.87 1.07
CA LEU A 77 -6.02 -12.71 1.82
C LEU A 77 -5.14 -12.42 3.05
N SER A 78 -4.74 -13.44 3.80
CA SER A 78 -3.82 -13.29 4.94
C SER A 78 -2.45 -12.77 4.52
N ILE A 79 -1.92 -13.20 3.37
CA ILE A 79 -0.67 -12.68 2.81
C ILE A 79 -0.80 -11.18 2.51
N SER A 80 -1.92 -10.76 1.91
CA SER A 80 -2.20 -9.34 1.67
C SER A 80 -2.25 -8.52 2.97
N LEU A 81 -2.91 -9.03 4.01
CA LEU A 81 -2.94 -8.37 5.32
C LEU A 81 -1.56 -8.28 5.96
N ALA A 82 -0.76 -9.34 5.86
CA ALA A 82 0.63 -9.33 6.34
C ALA A 82 1.50 -8.32 5.58
N LEU A 83 1.33 -8.20 4.26
CA LEU A 83 2.03 -7.21 3.42
C LEU A 83 1.56 -5.77 3.64
N THR A 84 0.41 -5.55 4.30
CA THR A 84 -0.04 -4.21 4.70
C THR A 84 0.92 -3.59 5.73
N PHE A 85 1.54 -4.40 6.59
CA PHE A 85 2.50 -3.91 7.59
C PHE A 85 3.76 -3.29 6.96
N PRO A 86 4.55 -3.99 6.12
CA PRO A 86 5.70 -3.37 5.47
C PRO A 86 5.30 -2.22 4.53
N ALA A 87 4.13 -2.27 3.89
CA ALA A 87 3.61 -1.15 3.12
C ALA A 87 3.35 0.10 3.99
N ALA A 88 2.70 -0.07 5.15
CA ALA A 88 2.46 1.03 6.09
C ALA A 88 3.76 1.59 6.67
N VAL A 89 4.76 0.74 6.93
CA VAL A 89 6.10 1.16 7.36
C VAL A 89 6.77 2.02 6.29
N MET A 90 6.67 1.63 5.01
CA MET A 90 7.20 2.45 3.90
C MET A 90 6.48 3.80 3.78
N ALA A 91 5.14 3.83 3.86
CA ALA A 91 4.40 5.09 3.86
C ALA A 91 4.79 6.00 5.04
N ALA A 92 4.97 5.42 6.24
CA ALA A 92 5.41 6.16 7.41
C ALA A 92 6.86 6.67 7.25
N TYR A 93 7.73 5.91 6.59
CA TYR A 93 9.09 6.35 6.26
C TYR A 93 9.08 7.58 5.36
N TYR A 94 8.33 7.56 4.24
CA TYR A 94 8.21 8.71 3.34
C TYR A 94 7.51 9.91 4.01
N LEU A 95 6.60 9.65 4.96
CA LEU A 95 5.92 10.71 5.70
C LEU A 95 6.80 11.39 6.75
N LEU A 96 7.62 10.64 7.50
CA LEU A 96 8.26 11.11 8.73
C LEU A 96 9.78 11.14 8.69
N LEU A 97 10.41 10.23 7.94
CA LEU A 97 11.85 9.96 8.02
C LEU A 97 12.64 10.37 6.77
N GLN A 98 11.96 10.69 5.67
CA GLN A 98 12.60 11.14 4.44
C GLN A 98 13.34 12.47 4.65
N THR A 99 14.54 12.61 4.06
CA THR A 99 15.44 13.76 4.25
C THR A 99 14.77 15.10 3.96
N TYR A 100 14.00 15.18 2.86
CA TYR A 100 13.22 16.36 2.49
C TYR A 100 11.77 15.96 2.19
N ALA A 101 10.92 15.89 3.21
CA ALA A 101 9.50 15.62 3.03
C ALA A 101 8.73 16.90 2.63
N LEU A 102 8.19 16.94 1.40
CA LEU A 102 7.34 18.04 0.94
C LEU A 102 5.91 17.88 1.46
N ARG A 103 5.17 19.00 1.54
CA ARG A 103 3.76 18.99 1.98
C ARG A 103 2.86 18.11 1.10
N LEU A 104 3.14 18.06 -0.20
CA LEU A 104 2.40 17.21 -1.12
C LEU A 104 2.60 15.73 -0.80
N GLU A 105 3.85 15.30 -0.60
CA GLU A 105 4.19 13.91 -0.22
C GLU A 105 3.56 13.53 1.12
N ALA A 106 3.52 14.46 2.08
CA ALA A 106 2.88 14.22 3.36
C ALA A 106 1.37 13.95 3.22
N ILE A 107 0.67 14.73 2.38
CA ILE A 107 -0.76 14.50 2.09
C ILE A 107 -0.96 13.16 1.38
N LEU A 108 -0.11 12.86 0.40
CA LEU A 108 -0.19 11.60 -0.34
C LEU A 108 0.00 10.37 0.57
N ASN A 109 1.04 10.38 1.39
CA ASN A 109 1.31 9.28 2.33
C ASN A 109 0.22 9.15 3.42
N ALA A 110 -0.34 10.27 3.89
CA ALA A 110 -1.44 10.24 4.85
C ALA A 110 -2.71 9.58 4.27
N ILE A 111 -3.06 9.90 3.02
CA ILE A 111 -4.18 9.26 2.32
C ILE A 111 -3.90 7.77 2.12
N LEU A 112 -2.67 7.40 1.76
CA LEU A 112 -2.28 6.00 1.57
C LEU A 112 -2.39 5.19 2.87
N LEU A 113 -1.96 5.76 4.01
CA LEU A 113 -2.14 5.17 5.33
C LEU A 113 -3.63 4.99 5.70
N LEU A 114 -4.49 5.93 5.30
CA LEU A 114 -5.93 5.79 5.48
C LEU A 114 -6.50 4.62 4.67
N PHE A 115 -6.09 4.46 3.40
CA PHE A 115 -6.46 3.29 2.61
C PHE A 115 -6.07 1.99 3.33
N TYR A 116 -4.83 1.91 3.82
CA TYR A 116 -4.31 0.72 4.50
C TYR A 116 -5.10 0.40 5.77
N ALA A 117 -5.44 1.42 6.58
CA ALA A 117 -6.22 1.22 7.79
C ALA A 117 -7.61 0.63 7.50
N VAL A 118 -8.30 1.16 6.47
CA VAL A 118 -9.64 0.69 6.10
C VAL A 118 -9.59 -0.68 5.42
N GLU A 119 -8.62 -0.92 4.53
CA GLU A 119 -8.39 -2.22 3.89
C GLU A 119 -8.07 -3.32 4.90
N LEU A 120 -7.21 -3.01 5.88
CA LEU A 120 -6.85 -3.94 6.95
C LEU A 120 -8.08 -4.32 7.79
N LEU A 121 -8.89 -3.32 8.17
CA LEU A 121 -10.12 -3.55 8.94
C LEU A 121 -11.09 -4.45 8.16
N LEU A 122 -11.41 -4.10 6.91
CA LEU A 122 -12.32 -4.88 6.08
C LEU A 122 -11.76 -6.27 5.77
N GLY A 123 -10.45 -6.39 5.55
CA GLY A 123 -9.75 -7.64 5.30
C GLY A 123 -9.76 -8.60 6.50
N ILE A 124 -9.65 -8.09 7.72
CA ILE A 124 -9.81 -8.90 8.94
C ILE A 124 -11.26 -9.39 9.07
N LEU A 125 -12.24 -8.51 8.80
CA LEU A 125 -13.66 -8.88 8.86
C LEU A 125 -14.02 -9.95 7.82
N THR A 126 -13.47 -9.89 6.61
CA THR A 126 -13.66 -10.94 5.59
C THR A 126 -12.96 -12.24 5.96
N LEU A 127 -11.75 -12.18 6.50
CA LEU A 127 -11.05 -13.38 6.95
C LEU A 127 -11.81 -14.08 8.09
N ALA A 128 -12.39 -13.31 9.01
CA ALA A 128 -13.24 -13.82 10.08
C ALA A 128 -14.54 -14.44 9.53
N SER A 129 -15.16 -13.85 8.50
CA SER A 129 -16.36 -14.40 7.87
C SER A 129 -16.08 -15.75 7.17
N PHE A 130 -14.94 -15.85 6.46
CA PHE A 130 -14.49 -17.10 5.86
C PHE A 130 -14.21 -18.18 6.92
N SER A 131 -13.71 -17.78 8.09
CA SER A 131 -13.38 -18.71 9.17
C SER A 131 -14.59 -19.30 9.88
N ARG A 132 -15.63 -18.50 10.06
CA ARG A 132 -16.87 -18.98 10.64
C ARG A 132 -17.54 -20.07 9.80
N VAL A 133 -17.53 -19.93 8.47
CA VAL A 133 -18.20 -20.91 7.58
C VAL A 133 -17.46 -22.24 7.49
N GLU A 134 -16.13 -22.26 7.61
CA GLU A 134 -15.37 -23.53 7.60
C GLU A 134 -15.61 -24.37 8.88
N THR A 135 -16.11 -23.76 9.96
CA THR A 135 -16.33 -24.45 11.25
C THR A 135 -17.72 -25.09 11.36
N TYR A 136 -18.62 -24.87 10.39
CA TYR A 136 -19.96 -25.47 10.31
C TYR A 136 -20.04 -26.49 9.17
#